data_AF-A0A4Q1D7Q3-F1
#
_entry.id   AF-A0A4Q1D7Q3-F1
#
_cell.length_a   1.000
_cell.length_b   1.000
_cell.length_c   1.000
_cell.angle_alpha   90.00
_cell.angle_beta   90.00
_cell.angle_gamma   90.00
#
_symmetry.space_group_name_H-M   'P 1'
#
loop_
_entity.id
_entity.type
_entity.pdbx_description
1 polymer ?
#
loop_
_entity_poly.entity_id
_entity_poly.type
_entity_poly.pdbx_seq_one_letter_code
_entity_poly.pdbx_strand_id
1 'polypeptide(L)' 'MSIEKERIKIDFTRSDLPASVKNFRPDIYQDENGFYCILGTDPAERIIGRGDTVEKALQEWDKNYVAQKGSGN' A
#
# COMPACT_ATOMS: atom_id res chain seq x y z
N MET A 1 19.86 -1.45 16.59
CA MET A 1 18.92 -0.35 16.28
C MET A 1 17.53 -0.93 16.12
N SER A 2 16.55 -0.40 16.83
CA SER A 2 15.14 -0.71 16.60
C SER A 2 14.71 0.09 15.38
N ILE A 3 14.38 -0.56 14.28
CA ILE A 3 13.88 0.13 13.08
C ILE A 3 12.45 0.57 13.42
N GLU A 4 12.31 1.80 13.90
CA GLU A 4 11.01 2.41 14.18
C GLU A 4 10.35 2.72 12.84
N LYS A 5 9.46 1.82 12.44
CA LYS A 5 8.61 1.95 11.28
C LYS A 5 7.57 3.02 11.54
N GLU A 6 7.75 4.20 10.95
CA GLU A 6 6.81 5.30 11.13
C GLU A 6 5.59 5.11 10.20
N ARG A 7 4.39 5.08 10.78
CA ARG A 7 3.15 5.04 10.01
C ARG A 7 2.87 6.44 9.46
N ILE A 8 2.87 6.56 8.14
CA ILE A 8 2.63 7.83 7.45
C ILE A 8 1.12 8.02 7.29
N LYS A 9 0.62 9.18 7.71
CA LYS A 9 -0.75 9.60 7.40
C LYS A 9 -0.80 10.18 6.00
N ILE A 10 -1.53 9.51 5.11
CA ILE A 10 -1.77 9.99 3.75
C ILE A 10 -3.20 10.48 3.63
N ASP A 11 -3.36 11.59 2.91
CA ASP A 11 -4.67 12.09 2.55
C ASP A 11 -5.27 11.27 1.41
N PHE A 12 -6.17 10.36 1.76
CA PHE A 12 -6.90 9.52 0.80
C PHE A 12 -7.99 10.26 0.03
N THR A 13 -8.18 11.58 0.26
CA THR A 13 -9.15 12.39 -0.49
C THR A 13 -8.55 12.97 -1.77
N ARG A 14 -7.22 12.89 -1.93
CA ARG A 14 -6.50 13.33 -3.14
C ARG A 14 -7.03 12.64 -4.39
N SER A 15 -7.43 13.44 -5.38
CA SER A 15 -7.94 12.98 -6.67
C SER A 15 -6.98 12.05 -7.42
N ASP A 16 -5.67 12.19 -7.19
CA ASP A 16 -4.60 11.49 -7.90
C ASP A 16 -4.38 10.02 -7.45
N LEU A 17 -5.02 9.59 -6.36
CA LEU A 17 -4.86 8.22 -5.87
C LEU A 17 -5.74 7.21 -6.62
N PRO A 18 -5.29 5.95 -6.79
CA PRO A 18 -6.09 4.87 -7.37
C PRO A 18 -7.41 4.67 -6.61
N ALA A 19 -8.46 4.27 -7.33
CA ALA A 19 -9.78 4.05 -6.73
C ALA A 19 -9.72 2.99 -5.61
N SER A 20 -8.98 1.90 -5.83
CA SER A 20 -8.77 0.84 -4.82
C SER A 20 -8.09 1.40 -3.57
N VAL A 21 -7.04 2.20 -3.74
CA VAL A 21 -6.32 2.86 -2.62
C VAL A 21 -7.26 3.75 -1.80
N LYS A 22 -8.13 4.53 -2.45
CA LYS A 22 -9.11 5.39 -1.76
C LYS A 22 -10.17 4.60 -1.01
N ASN A 23 -10.58 3.47 -1.59
CA ASN A 23 -11.63 2.61 -1.05
C ASN A 23 -11.14 1.82 0.17
N PHE A 24 -9.94 1.23 0.06
CA PHE A 24 -9.39 0.36 1.10
C PHE A 24 -8.51 1.08 2.12
N ARG A 25 -7.93 2.23 1.76
CA ARG A 25 -7.08 3.06 2.62
C ARG A 25 -5.97 2.25 3.31
N PRO A 26 -5.05 1.63 2.52
CA PRO A 26 -3.99 0.80 3.07
C PRO A 26 -3.10 1.58 4.04
N ASP A 27 -2.53 0.88 5.01
CA ASP A 27 -1.57 1.48 5.92
C ASP A 27 -0.23 1.68 5.22
N ILE A 28 0.24 2.93 5.19
CA ILE A 28 1.55 3.29 4.65
C ILE A 28 2.53 3.45 5.81
N TYR A 29 3.69 2.86 5.64
CA TYR A 29 4.80 2.97 6.56
C TYR A 29 6.06 3.35 5.81
N GLN A 30 6.94 4.05 6.50
CA GLN A 30 8.25 4.41 6.03
C GLN A 30 9.32 3.59 6.75
N ASP A 31 10.27 3.08 5.97
CA ASP A 31 11.47 2.38 6.43
C ASP A 31 12.71 3.12 5.90
N GLU A 32 13.91 2.70 6.31
CA GLU A 32 15.18 3.31 5.83
C GLU A 32 15.37 3.15 4.32
N ASN A 33 14.71 2.16 3.72
CA ASN A 33 14.82 1.82 2.30
C ASN A 33 13.63 2.30 1.45
N GLY A 34 12.69 3.07 2.01
CA GLY A 34 11.55 3.63 1.28
C GLY A 34 10.20 3.40 1.95
N PHE A 35 9.15 3.33 1.14
CA PHE A 35 7.77 3.26 1.60
C PHE A 35 7.16 1.89 1.30
N TYR A 36 6.33 1.41 2.22
CA TYR A 36 5.58 0.19 2.03
C TYR A 36 4.13 0.37 2.48
N CYS A 37 3.22 -0.13 1.65
CA CYS A 37 1.78 -0.10 1.85
C CYS A 37 1.31 -1.51 2.17
N ILE A 38 0.48 -1.67 3.19
CA ILE A 38 -0.10 -2.96 3.54
C ILE A 38 -1.60 -2.81 3.75
N LEU A 39 -2.36 -3.75 3.18
CA LEU A 39 -3.79 -3.90 3.49
C LEU A 39 -4.05 -5.32 3.98
N GLY A 40 -4.73 -5.42 5.12
CA GLY A 40 -5.13 -6.68 5.72
C GLY A 40 -4.11 -7.21 6.74
N THR A 41 -4.64 -7.82 7.81
CA THR A 41 -3.85 -8.50 8.85
C THR A 41 -3.55 -9.96 8.47
N ASP A 42 -4.35 -10.53 7.58
CA ASP A 42 -4.27 -11.93 7.19
C ASP A 42 -3.17 -12.18 6.16
N PRO A 43 -2.19 -13.07 6.43
CA PRO A 43 -1.08 -13.30 5.52
C PRO A 43 -1.50 -13.91 4.17
N ALA A 44 -2.66 -14.56 4.10
CA ALA A 44 -3.19 -15.15 2.87
C ALA A 44 -3.83 -14.10 1.93
N GLU A 45 -4.38 -13.02 2.49
CA GLU A 45 -5.09 -11.98 1.75
C GLU A 45 -4.37 -10.63 1.79
N ARG A 46 -3.23 -10.53 2.49
CA ARG A 46 -2.49 -9.29 2.60
C ARG A 46 -1.92 -8.91 1.24
N ILE A 47 -2.18 -7.67 0.86
CA ILE A 47 -1.59 -7.07 -0.33
C ILE A 47 -0.55 -6.06 0.17
N ILE A 48 0.67 -6.23 -0.33
CA ILE A 48 1.81 -5.38 0.01
C ILE A 48 2.26 -4.66 -1.25
N GLY A 49 2.43 -3.35 -1.18
CA GLY A 49 3.12 -2.54 -2.19
C GLY A 49 4.37 -1.91 -1.61
N ARG A 50 5.40 -1.72 -2.43
CA ARG A 50 6.66 -1.09 -2.02
C ARG A 50 7.10 -0.09 -3.07
N GLY A 51 7.77 0.97 -2.64
CA GLY A 51 8.33 1.94 -3.56
C GLY A 51 9.19 2.98 -2.87
N ASP A 52 10.03 3.64 -3.66
CA ASP A 52 10.91 4.71 -3.16
C ASP A 52 10.12 5.95 -2.71
N THR A 53 8.88 6.08 -3.18
CA THR A 53 7.92 7.12 -2.78
C THR A 53 6.60 6.49 -2.39
N VAL A 54 5.79 7.22 -1.61
CA VAL A 54 4.42 6.82 -1.25
C VAL A 54 3.60 6.50 -2.50
N GLU A 55 3.68 7.33 -3.54
CA GLU A 55 2.94 7.13 -4.80
C GLU A 55 3.34 5.82 -5.48
N LYS A 56 4.64 5.51 -5.57
CA LYS A 56 5.10 4.22 -6.10
C LYS A 56 4.60 3.05 -5.26
N ALA A 57 4.68 3.16 -3.93
CA ALA A 57 4.22 2.11 -3.04
C ALA A 57 2.70 1.86 -3.19
N LEU A 58 1.90 2.92 -3.38
CA LEU A 58 0.47 2.84 -3.63
C LEU A 58 0.14 2.28 -5.02
N GLN A 59 0.89 2.65 -6.05
CA GLN A 59 0.75 2.08 -7.39
C GLN A 59 1.07 0.58 -7.41
N GLU A 60 2.17 0.17 -6.76
CA GLU A 60 2.52 -1.25 -6.64
C GLU A 60 1.49 -2.02 -5.82
N TRP A 61 0.96 -1.40 -4.76
CA TRP A 61 -0.13 -1.99 -3.98
C TRP A 61 -1.39 -2.20 -4.83
N ASP A 62 -1.79 -1.22 -5.63
CA ASP A 62 -2.95 -1.30 -6.53
C ASP A 62 -2.76 -2.37 -7.61
N LYS A 63 -1.56 -2.46 -8.20
CA LYS A 63 -1.22 -3.54 -9.15
C LYS A 63 -1.38 -4.92 -8.54
N ASN A 64 -0.89 -5.10 -7.31
CA ASN A 64 -1.00 -6.38 -6.61
C ASN A 64 -2.46 -6.69 -6.23
N TYR A 65 -3.25 -5.69 -5.86
CA TYR A 65 -4.68 -5.84 -5.63
C TYR A 65 -5.42 -6.29 -6.89
N VAL A 66 -5.16 -5.62 -8.01
CA VAL A 66 -5.76 -5.96 -9.31
C VAL A 66 -5.33 -7.35 -9.76
N ALA A 67 -4.05 -7.72 -9.58
CA ALA A 67 -3.56 -9.06 -9.90
C ALA A 67 -4.24 -10.15 -9.05
N GLN A 68 -4.41 -9.90 -7.74
CA GLN A 68 -5.04 -10.86 -6.84
C GLN A 68 -6.55 -11.00 -7.07
N LYS A 69 -7.25 -9.91 -7.41
CA LYS A 69 -8.67 -9.95 -7.80
C LYS A 69 -8.89 -10.47 -9.22
N GLY A 70 -7.96 -10.19 -10.13
CA GLY A 70 -8.01 -10.61 -11.54
C GLY A 70 -7.72 -12.10 -11.74
N SER A 71 -7.22 -12.81 -10.72
CA SER A 71 -6.99 -14.25 -10.77
C SER A 71 -8.24 -15.10 -10.48
N GLY A 72 -9.40 -14.46 -10.29
CA GLY A 72 -10.70 -15.13 -10.19
C GLY A 72 -11.51 -14.94 -11.47
N ASN A 73 -11.12 -15.62 -12.55
CA ASN A 73 -11.95 -15.78 -13.75
C ASN A 73 -11.94 -17.24 -14.22
#